data_AF-A0A7C6NM21-F1
#
_entry.id   AF-A0A7C6NM21-F1
#
_cell.length_a   1.000
_cell.length_b   1.000
_cell.length_c   1.000
_cell.angle_alpha   90.00
_cell.angle_beta   90.00
_cell.angle_gamma   90.00
#
_symmetry.space_group_name_H-M   'P 1'
#
loop_
_entity.id
_entity.type
_entity.pdbx_description
1 polymer ?
#
loop_
_entity_poly.entity_id
_entity_poly.type
_entity_poly.pdbx_seq_one_letter_code
_entity_poly.pdbx_strand_id
1 'polypeptide(L)' 'MVGLHSPFGMIGHIKRERGYTHDQVLWGESWLNLLMENADAPRYSKKEQIPVVDGAGGLKEALGR' A
#
# COMPACT_ATOMS: atom_id res chain seq x y z
N MET A 1 -6.61 -6.49 0.69
CA MET A 1 -5.19 -6.09 0.85
C MET A 1 -4.62 -6.93 1.99
N VAL A 2 -4.07 -8.12 1.69
CA VAL A 2 -3.56 -9.07 2.70
C VAL A 2 -2.06 -8.85 2.82
N GLY A 3 -1.58 -8.39 3.97
CA GLY A 3 -0.13 -8.32 4.27
C GLY A 3 0.42 -6.97 4.74
N LEU A 4 -0.36 -5.89 4.74
CA LEU A 4 0.11 -4.56 5.16
C LEU A 4 0.30 -4.40 6.67
N HIS A 5 -0.09 -5.39 7.48
CA HIS A 5 0.03 -5.38 8.95
C HIS A 5 1.08 -6.37 9.50
N SER A 6 1.77 -7.11 8.63
CA SER A 6 2.85 -8.01 9.08
C SER A 6 4.18 -7.25 9.18
N PRO A 7 4.96 -7.43 10.25
CA PRO A 7 6.30 -6.84 10.39
C PRO A 7 7.22 -7.16 9.19
N PHE A 8 7.11 -8.37 8.63
CA PHE A 8 7.90 -8.77 7.46
C PHE A 8 7.50 -8.04 6.18
N GLY A 9 6.20 -7.77 6.00
CA GLY A 9 5.68 -6.99 4.87
C GLY A 9 6.15 -5.54 4.94
N MET A 10 6.15 -4.98 6.15
CA MET A 10 6.65 -3.62 6.41
C MET A 10 8.15 -3.50 6.14
N ILE A 11 8.97 -4.46 6.60
CA ILE A 11 10.41 -4.50 6.28
C ILE A 11 10.64 -4.52 4.78
N GLY A 12 9.94 -5.40 4.05
CA GLY A 12 10.05 -5.48 2.60
C GLY A 12 9.64 -4.18 1.90
N HIS A 13 8.70 -3.43 2.46
CA HIS A 13 8.30 -2.13 1.94
C HIS A 13 9.37 -1.06 2.15
N ILE A 14 9.88 -0.93 3.39
CA ILE A 14 10.91 0.04 3.76
C ILE A 14 12.19 -0.18 2.94
N LYS A 15 12.62 -1.44 2.80
CA LYS A 15 13.78 -1.80 1.98
C LYS A 15 13.62 -1.33 0.53
N ARG A 16 12.42 -1.46 -0.03
CA ARG A 16 12.14 -1.11 -1.43
C ARG A 16 12.07 0.40 -1.65
N GLU A 17 11.45 1.14 -0.73
CA GLU A 17 11.29 2.59 -0.86
C GLU A 17 12.60 3.35 -0.66
N ARG A 18 13.42 2.91 0.30
CA ARG A 18 14.67 3.60 0.67
C ARG A 18 15.93 2.97 0.09
N GLY A 19 15.84 1.79 -0.50
CA GLY A 19 17.00 1.04 -0.99
C GLY A 19 17.87 0.44 0.12
N TYR A 20 17.31 0.23 1.31
CA TYR A 20 18.06 -0.28 2.47
C TYR A 20 18.30 -1.79 2.41
N THR A 21 19.44 -2.21 2.94
CA THR A 21 19.71 -3.62 3.22
C THR A 21 18.91 -4.10 4.44
N HIS A 22 18.82 -5.42 4.63
CA HIS A 22 18.05 -5.97 5.75
C HIS A 22 18.63 -5.56 7.11
N ASP A 23 19.95 -5.57 7.25
CA ASP A 23 20.64 -5.14 8.47
C ASP A 23 20.45 -3.66 8.76
N GLN A 24 20.44 -2.81 7.72
CA GLN A 24 20.18 -1.39 7.91
C GLN A 24 18.78 -1.12 8.45
N VAL A 25 17.77 -1.87 7.98
CA VAL A 25 16.39 -1.74 8.49
C VAL A 25 16.25 -2.29 9.92
N LEU A 26 16.98 -3.35 10.27
CA LEU A 26 16.88 -3.95 11.60
C LEU A 26 17.69 -3.18 12.66
N TRP A 27 18.89 -2.72 12.30
CA TRP A 27 19.92 -2.26 13.24
C TRP A 27 20.56 -0.91 12.91
N GLY A 28 20.35 -0.38 11.70
CA GLY A 28 21.00 0.86 11.25
C GLY A 28 20.25 2.13 11.60
N GLU A 29 18.92 2.05 11.77
CA GLU A 29 18.03 3.19 11.98
C GLU A 29 17.03 2.90 13.10
N SER A 30 16.55 3.97 13.76
CA SER A 30 15.52 3.84 14.78
C SER A 30 14.19 3.44 14.13
N TRP A 31 13.63 2.32 14.59
CA TRP A 31 12.31 1.85 14.17
C TRP A 31 11.21 2.88 14.40
N LEU A 32 11.34 3.70 15.46
CA LEU A 32 10.36 4.71 15.79
C LEU A 32 10.34 5.82 14.71
N ASN A 33 11.51 6.19 14.17
CA ASN A 33 11.60 7.17 13.09
C ASN A 33 11.00 6.62 11.79
N LEU A 34 11.33 5.37 11.44
CA LEU A 34 10.79 4.71 10.25
C LEU A 34 9.25 4.61 10.28
N LEU A 35 8.68 4.33 11.46
CA LEU A 35 7.24 4.25 11.64
C LEU A 35 6.55 5.61 11.57
N MET A 36 7.10 6.64 12.22
CA MET A 36 6.54 7.99 12.16
C MET A 36 6.55 8.52 10.72
N GLU A 37 7.66 8.33 10.01
CA GLU A 37 7.74 8.73 8.62
C GLU A 37 6.72 8.01 7.74
N ASN A 38 6.53 6.70 7.92
CA ASN A 38 5.52 5.96 7.17
C ASN A 38 4.08 6.41 7.50
N ALA A 39 3.86 6.90 8.72
CA ALA A 39 2.58 7.47 9.13
C ALA A 39 2.32 8.82 8.47
N ASP A 40 3.36 9.65 8.32
CA ASP A 40 3.27 10.97 7.67
C ASP A 40 3.27 10.90 6.13
N ALA A 41 3.74 9.79 5.55
CA ALA A 41 3.82 9.63 4.11
C ALA A 41 2.43 9.70 3.44
N PRO A 42 2.26 10.50 2.36
CA PRO A 42 0.99 10.59 1.65
C PRO A 42 0.63 9.25 0.99
N ARG A 43 -0.45 8.62 1.46
CA ARG A 43 -0.94 7.35 0.91
C ARG A 43 -1.89 7.60 -0.24
N TYR A 44 -1.39 7.47 -1.47
CA TYR A 44 -2.24 7.50 -2.66
C TYR A 44 -2.99 6.18 -2.82
N SER A 45 -4.28 6.15 -2.48
CA SER A 45 -5.14 5.06 -2.93
C SER A 45 -5.41 5.26 -4.43
N LYS A 46 -4.92 4.34 -5.28
CA LYS A 46 -5.53 4.19 -6.61
C LYS A 46 -6.97 3.74 -6.36
N LYS A 47 -7.91 4.69 -6.43
CA LYS A 47 -9.32 4.32 -6.49
C LYS A 47 -9.48 3.47 -7.75
N GLU A 48 -9.98 2.25 -7.60
CA GLU A 48 -10.45 1.52 -8.78
C GLU A 48 -11.43 2.45 -9.51
N GLN A 49 -11.21 2.64 -10.80
CA GLN A 49 -12.15 3.36 -11.64
C GLN A 49 -13.40 2.48 -11.72
N ILE A 50 -14.35 2.74 -10.83
CA ILE A 50 -15.68 2.15 -10.93
C ILE A 50 -16.25 2.69 -12.24
N PRO A 51 -16.63 1.85 -13.20
CA PRO A 51 -17.26 2.33 -14.42
C PRO A 51 -18.48 3.15 -14.00
N VAL A 52 -18.49 4.43 -14.37
CA VAL A 52 -19.66 5.28 -14.19
C VAL A 52 -20.65 4.81 -15.25
N VAL A 53 -21.62 4.02 -14.82
CA VAL A 53 -22.68 3.56 -15.71
C VAL A 53 -23.94 4.35 -15.42
N ASP A 54 -24.51 4.95 -16.46
CA ASP A 54 -25.78 5.66 -16.39
C ASP A 54 -26.92 4.66 -16.15
N GLY A 55 -27.17 4.37 -14.87
CA GLY A 55 -28.28 3.57 -14.39
C GLY A 55 -28.01 2.07 -14.26
N ALA A 56 -28.96 1.37 -13.64
CA ALA A 56 -28.86 -0.04 -13.28
C ALA A 56 -28.74 -1.00 -14.48
N GLY A 57 -29.10 -0.54 -15.69
CA GLY A 57 -29.03 -1.33 -16.92
C GLY A 57 -27.60 -1.63 -17.35
N GLY A 58 -26.75 -0.61 -17.47
CA GLY A 58 -25.39 -0.82 -17.96
C GLY A 58 -24.42 -1.40 -16.93
N LEU A 59 -24.76 -1.39 -15.63
CA LEU A 59 -24.00 -2.12 -14.61
C LEU A 59 -24.01 -3.63 -14.85
N LYS A 60 -25.11 -4.19 -15.40
CA LYS A 60 -25.21 -5.62 -15.72
C LYS A 60 -24.38 -5.99 -16.95
N GLU A 61 -24.40 -5.13 -17.96
CA GLU A 61 -23.61 -5.30 -19.19
C GLU A 61 -22.10 -5.21 -18.92
N ALA A 62 -21.67 -4.29 -18.05
CA ALA A 62 -20.28 -4.18 -17.63
C ALA A 62 -19.79 -5.35 -16.76
N LEU A 63 -20.69 -6.02 -16.03
CA LEU A 63 -20.35 -7.16 -15.17
C LEU A 63 -20.39 -8.52 -15.88
N GLY A 64 -20.80 -8.58 -17.15
CA GLY A 64 -20.81 -9.82 -17.94
C GLY A 64 -21.60 -10.97 -17.30
N ARG A 65 -22.73 -10.66 -16.65
CA ARG A 65 -23.64 -11.64 -16.03
C ARG A 65 -25.06 -11.46 -16.53
#